data_AF-A0A7W8QUR8-F1
#
_entry.id   AF-A0A7W8QUR8-F1
#
_cell.length_a   1.000
_cell.length_b   1.000
_cell.length_c   1.000
_cell.angle_alpha   90.00
_cell.angle_beta   90.00
_cell.angle_gamma   90.00
#
_symmetry.space_group_name_H-M   'P 1'
#
loop_
_entity.id
_entity.type
_entity.pdbx_description
1 polymer ?
#
loop_
_entity_poly.entity_id
_entity_poly.type
_entity_poly.pdbx_seq_one_letter_code
_entity_poly.pdbx_strand_id
1 'polypeptide(L)'
;MGKRPRRINELIGEVIVDELAYSENKGSKKARKVTEKSEQVHIEIWYDKHYVNRVQFGDEDGKRSGIDESDIKDLVSNSICHLIYYAFQIKNFSFVNSKKLSTHSTRVVLQKEAAEGLLNVAVGFYHIVDNKYEVTVFTAMVSDAFRISDGQYTILIDGANSALFKMDNRKLVEMDSNP
;
A
#
# COMPACT_ATOMS: atom_id res chain seq x y z
N MET A 1 5.95 -44.43 -54.41
CA MET A 1 4.91 -43.84 -53.53
C MET A 1 5.25 -42.38 -53.27
N GLY A 2 4.55 -41.43 -53.91
CA GLY A 2 4.75 -40.00 -53.66
C GLY A 2 4.07 -39.58 -52.35
N LYS A 3 4.82 -39.00 -51.41
CA LYS A 3 4.26 -38.44 -50.16
C LYS A 3 3.33 -37.27 -50.49
N ARG A 4 2.08 -37.34 -50.03
CA ARG A 4 1.13 -36.21 -50.12
C ARG A 4 1.65 -35.01 -49.30
N PRO A 5 1.64 -33.79 -49.85
CA PRO A 5 2.02 -32.60 -49.10
C PRO A 5 0.97 -32.31 -48.02
N ARG A 6 1.42 -31.95 -46.81
CA ARG A 6 0.54 -31.51 -45.72
C ARG A 6 0.20 -30.04 -45.94
N ARG A 7 -1.10 -29.71 -45.96
CA ARG A 7 -1.57 -28.31 -45.88
C ARG A 7 -1.22 -27.78 -44.49
N ILE A 8 -0.42 -26.72 -44.45
CA ILE A 8 -0.18 -25.93 -43.25
C ILE A 8 -1.29 -24.87 -43.25
N ASN A 9 -2.12 -24.85 -42.22
CA ASN A 9 -3.10 -23.77 -42.02
C ASN A 9 -2.33 -22.56 -41.49
N GLU A 10 -1.68 -21.81 -42.37
CA GLU A 10 -1.23 -20.47 -42.02
C GLU A 10 -2.48 -19.59 -41.88
N LEU A 11 -2.65 -18.99 -40.71
CA LEU A 11 -3.62 -17.92 -40.48
C LEU A 11 -3.20 -16.72 -41.36
N ILE A 12 -3.77 -16.64 -42.56
CA ILE A 12 -3.59 -15.50 -43.45
C ILE A 12 -4.68 -14.48 -43.11
N GLY A 13 -4.31 -13.46 -42.34
CA GLY A 13 -5.17 -12.31 -42.05
C GLY A 13 -4.52 -11.35 -41.07
N GLU A 14 -4.63 -10.05 -41.33
CA GLU A 14 -4.34 -9.02 -40.32
C GLU A 14 -5.43 -9.06 -39.25
N VAL A 15 -5.02 -8.96 -37.97
CA VAL A 15 -5.94 -8.74 -36.87
C VAL A 15 -6.47 -7.30 -37.00
N ILE A 16 -7.67 -7.15 -37.57
CA ILE A 16 -8.35 -5.86 -37.59
C ILE A 16 -8.92 -5.62 -36.20
N VAL A 17 -8.32 -4.70 -35.45
CA VAL A 17 -8.85 -4.25 -34.15
C VAL A 17 -9.93 -3.20 -34.41
N ASP A 18 -11.19 -3.52 -34.11
CA ASP A 18 -12.29 -2.56 -34.15
C ASP A 18 -12.30 -1.74 -32.86
N GLU A 19 -11.80 -0.51 -32.93
CA GLU A 19 -11.74 0.43 -31.80
C GLU A 19 -13.13 0.82 -31.26
N LEU A 20 -14.20 0.61 -32.03
CA LEU A 20 -15.58 0.93 -31.63
C LEU A 20 -16.35 -0.29 -31.11
N ALA A 21 -15.72 -1.47 -31.07
CA ALA A 21 -16.35 -2.69 -30.62
C ALA A 21 -16.76 -2.61 -29.14
N TYR A 22 -17.92 -3.19 -28.83
CA TYR A 22 -18.32 -3.44 -27.45
C TYR A 22 -17.64 -4.71 -26.94
N SER A 23 -17.12 -4.65 -25.71
CA SER A 23 -16.47 -5.75 -25.02
C SER A 23 -16.90 -5.81 -23.55
N GLU A 24 -16.63 -6.93 -22.90
CA GLU A 24 -16.91 -7.11 -21.48
C GLU A 24 -15.85 -6.37 -20.63
N ASN A 25 -16.32 -5.62 -19.62
CA ASN A 25 -15.49 -5.12 -18.52
C ASN A 25 -16.07 -5.59 -17.18
N LYS A 26 -15.43 -5.22 -16.06
CA LYS A 26 -15.86 -5.64 -14.72
C LYS A 26 -17.28 -5.22 -14.33
N GLY A 27 -17.84 -4.18 -14.96
CA GLY A 27 -19.19 -3.67 -14.67
C GLY A 27 -20.27 -4.03 -15.69
N SER A 28 -19.90 -4.47 -16.91
CA SER A 28 -20.86 -4.78 -17.97
C SER A 28 -20.27 -5.66 -19.07
N LYS A 29 -21.08 -6.60 -19.58
CA LYS A 29 -20.76 -7.46 -20.72
C LYS A 29 -20.82 -6.75 -22.09
N LYS A 30 -21.34 -5.53 -22.12
CA LYS A 30 -21.56 -4.72 -23.34
C LYS A 30 -21.00 -3.31 -23.15
N ALA A 31 -19.80 -3.20 -22.59
CA ALA A 31 -19.13 -1.92 -22.39
C ALA A 31 -18.33 -1.53 -23.64
N ARG A 32 -17.95 -0.27 -23.75
CA ARG A 32 -16.97 0.19 -24.74
C ARG A 32 -15.96 1.09 -24.05
N LYS A 33 -14.67 0.85 -24.26
CA LYS A 33 -13.61 1.71 -23.73
C LYS A 33 -13.64 3.02 -24.50
N VAL A 34 -13.82 4.15 -23.80
CA VAL A 34 -13.88 5.48 -24.41
C VAL A 34 -12.54 6.19 -24.33
N THR A 35 -11.88 6.10 -23.17
CA THR A 35 -10.58 6.70 -22.93
C THR A 35 -9.88 5.98 -21.78
N GLU A 36 -8.60 6.24 -21.62
CA GLU A 36 -7.79 5.81 -20.49
C GLU A 36 -6.98 7.00 -20.01
N LYS A 37 -6.93 7.18 -18.70
CA LYS A 37 -6.17 8.26 -18.06
C LYS A 37 -5.36 7.68 -16.92
N SER A 38 -4.13 8.11 -16.81
CA SER A 38 -3.27 7.88 -15.65
C SER A 38 -3.02 9.20 -14.95
N GLU A 39 -3.06 9.19 -13.63
CA GLU A 39 -2.78 10.33 -12.77
C GLU A 39 -1.56 10.05 -11.93
N GLN A 40 -0.77 11.09 -11.65
CA GLN A 40 0.37 11.00 -10.74
C GLN A 40 -0.03 11.55 -9.37
N VAL A 41 0.37 10.85 -8.32
CA VAL A 41 0.20 11.30 -6.93
C VAL A 41 1.55 11.75 -6.40
N HIS A 42 1.62 12.97 -5.87
CA HIS A 42 2.80 13.51 -5.22
C HIS A 42 2.74 13.27 -3.71
N ILE A 43 3.83 12.72 -3.17
CA ILE A 43 3.89 12.33 -1.75
C ILE A 43 5.17 12.89 -1.15
N GLU A 44 5.00 13.74 -0.14
CA GLU A 44 6.10 14.27 0.65
C GLU A 44 6.29 13.40 1.91
N ILE A 45 7.49 12.86 2.11
CA ILE A 45 7.81 12.03 3.29
C ILE A 45 8.59 12.88 4.30
N TRP A 46 8.07 12.96 5.51
CA TRP A 46 8.62 13.73 6.63
C TRP A 46 8.92 12.82 7.82
N TYR A 47 9.89 13.22 8.62
CA TYR A 47 10.23 12.57 9.88
C TYR A 47 9.81 13.44 11.06
N ASP A 48 9.06 12.86 12.00
CA ASP A 48 8.76 13.52 13.27
C ASP A 48 10.04 13.71 14.10
N LYS A 49 10.10 14.80 14.87
CA LYS A 49 11.24 15.09 15.75
C LYS A 49 11.53 13.92 16.71
N HIS A 50 10.50 13.23 17.20
CA HIS A 50 10.65 12.06 18.05
C HIS A 50 11.43 10.93 17.34
N TYR A 51 11.11 10.64 16.09
CA TYR A 51 11.87 9.68 15.29
C TYR A 51 13.33 10.11 15.15
N VAL A 52 13.57 11.37 14.75
CA VAL A 52 14.94 11.89 14.54
C VAL A 52 15.77 11.81 15.82
N ASN A 53 15.17 12.19 16.96
CA ASN A 53 15.83 12.09 18.26
C ASN A 53 16.25 10.64 18.57
N ARG A 54 15.38 9.65 18.32
CA ARG A 54 15.69 8.24 18.59
C ARG A 54 16.79 7.70 17.67
N VAL A 55 16.85 8.16 16.42
CA VAL A 55 17.95 7.82 15.52
C VAL A 55 19.28 8.40 16.00
N GLN A 56 19.29 9.67 16.43
CA GLN A 56 20.51 10.37 16.82
C GLN A 56 21.04 9.97 18.20
N PHE A 57 20.15 9.90 19.19
CA PHE A 57 20.51 9.73 20.60
C PHE A 57 20.27 8.30 21.11
N GLY A 58 19.56 7.46 20.35
CA GLY A 58 19.14 6.14 20.79
C GLY A 58 17.90 6.19 21.69
N ASP A 59 17.58 5.03 22.27
CA ASP A 59 16.56 4.83 23.31
C ASP A 59 17.21 4.38 24.63
N GLU A 60 16.41 4.01 25.62
CA GLU A 60 16.88 3.42 26.89
C GLU A 60 17.79 2.20 26.68
N ASP A 61 17.62 1.48 25.57
CA ASP A 61 18.42 0.31 25.16
C ASP A 61 19.65 0.66 24.28
N GLY A 62 19.95 1.94 24.08
CA GLY A 62 21.08 2.42 23.29
C GLY A 62 20.73 2.84 21.84
N LYS A 63 21.75 3.01 21.00
CA LYS A 63 21.56 3.39 19.59
C LYS A 63 20.86 2.27 18.82
N ARG A 64 19.86 2.64 18.03
CA ARG A 64 19.13 1.73 17.15
C ARG A 64 20.07 1.16 16.08
N SER A 65 20.39 -0.12 16.19
CA SER A 65 21.07 -0.88 15.15
C SER A 65 20.04 -1.55 14.23
N GLY A 66 20.33 -1.64 12.93
CA GLY A 66 19.57 -2.47 11.99
C GLY A 66 18.30 -1.84 11.40
N ILE A 67 18.12 -0.51 11.49
CA ILE A 67 17.04 0.20 10.77
C ILE A 67 17.66 1.28 9.90
N ASP A 68 17.75 1.03 8.60
CA ASP A 68 18.24 2.01 7.66
C ASP A 68 17.11 2.95 7.21
N GLU A 69 17.45 4.22 7.00
CA GLU A 69 16.48 5.23 6.54
C GLU A 69 15.88 4.86 5.17
N SER A 70 16.67 4.19 4.32
CA SER A 70 16.21 3.66 3.03
C SER A 70 15.11 2.62 3.19
N ASP A 71 15.23 1.71 4.16
CA ASP A 71 14.23 0.67 4.38
C ASP A 71 12.88 1.26 4.80
N ILE A 72 12.91 2.32 5.61
CA ILE A 72 11.71 3.06 6.00
C ILE A 72 11.08 3.74 4.79
N LYS A 73 11.88 4.45 3.98
CA LYS A 73 11.39 5.12 2.78
C LYS A 73 10.78 4.14 1.79
N ASP A 74 11.42 2.99 1.59
CA ASP A 74 10.94 1.95 0.68
C ASP A 74 9.65 1.32 1.22
N LEU A 75 9.58 1.04 2.53
CA LEU A 75 8.36 0.51 3.14
C LEU A 75 7.19 1.50 3.03
N VAL A 76 7.42 2.78 3.32
CA VAL A 76 6.40 3.83 3.14
C VAL A 76 5.95 3.90 1.68
N SER A 77 6.90 3.95 0.74
CA SER A 77 6.64 4.05 -0.69
C SER A 77 5.81 2.87 -1.20
N ASN A 78 6.22 1.65 -0.85
CA ASN A 78 5.53 0.43 -1.25
C ASN A 78 4.13 0.34 -0.63
N SER A 79 3.97 0.78 0.62
CA SER A 79 2.68 0.69 1.34
C SER A 79 1.54 1.46 0.69
N ILE A 80 1.83 2.55 -0.04
CA ILE A 80 0.81 3.45 -0.58
C ILE A 80 -0.16 2.71 -1.51
N CYS A 81 0.35 1.88 -2.42
CA CYS A 81 -0.50 1.12 -3.34
C CYS A 81 -1.42 0.15 -2.58
N HIS A 82 -0.90 -0.52 -1.56
CA HIS A 82 -1.69 -1.44 -0.73
C HIS A 82 -2.75 -0.70 0.09
N LEU A 83 -2.40 0.45 0.69
CA LEU A 83 -3.33 1.27 1.45
C LEU A 83 -4.46 1.82 0.57
N ILE A 84 -4.13 2.27 -0.64
CA ILE A 84 -5.13 2.70 -1.64
C ILE A 84 -6.04 1.52 -2.01
N TYR A 85 -5.46 0.34 -2.28
CA TYR A 85 -6.24 -0.87 -2.57
C TYR A 85 -7.26 -1.14 -1.46
N TYR A 86 -6.83 -1.18 -0.20
CA TYR A 86 -7.73 -1.44 0.92
C TYR A 86 -8.76 -0.33 1.13
N ALA A 87 -8.40 0.94 0.91
CA ALA A 87 -9.35 2.05 1.02
C ALA A 87 -10.49 1.94 0.00
N PHE A 88 -10.27 1.29 -1.13
CA PHE A 88 -11.31 1.00 -2.12
C PHE A 88 -12.09 -0.29 -1.85
N GLN A 89 -11.45 -1.31 -1.29
CA GLN A 89 -12.10 -2.62 -1.07
C GLN A 89 -12.88 -2.70 0.26
N ILE A 90 -12.37 -2.09 1.33
CA ILE A 90 -12.90 -2.27 2.68
C ILE A 90 -13.74 -1.06 3.08
N LYS A 91 -15.05 -1.30 3.31
CA LYS A 91 -15.95 -0.26 3.79
C LYS A 91 -15.47 0.29 5.12
N ASN A 92 -15.52 1.61 5.27
CA ASN A 92 -15.12 2.36 6.47
C ASN A 92 -13.62 2.33 6.81
N PHE A 93 -12.75 1.78 5.94
CA PHE A 93 -11.31 1.98 6.06
C PHE A 93 -10.90 3.28 5.34
N SER A 94 -10.16 4.12 6.04
CA SER A 94 -9.46 5.27 5.48
C SER A 94 -8.19 5.50 6.27
N PHE A 95 -7.10 5.77 5.56
CA PHE A 95 -5.79 6.06 6.15
C PHE A 95 -5.39 7.53 6.00
N VAL A 96 -6.14 8.30 5.20
CA VAL A 96 -5.84 9.71 4.92
C VAL A 96 -6.62 10.62 5.87
N ASN A 97 -5.89 11.48 6.56
CA ASN A 97 -6.45 12.51 7.42
C ASN A 97 -6.74 13.78 6.58
N SER A 98 -7.99 14.24 6.59
CA SER A 98 -8.48 15.36 5.76
C SER A 98 -8.56 16.71 6.48
N LYS A 99 -8.40 16.74 7.82
CA LYS A 99 -8.47 17.96 8.64
C LYS A 99 -7.12 18.26 9.28
N LYS A 100 -6.93 19.53 9.68
CA LYS A 100 -5.78 19.99 10.50
C LYS A 100 -5.50 19.01 11.65
N LEU A 101 -4.22 18.91 12.03
CA LEU A 101 -3.70 18.17 13.19
C LEU A 101 -4.74 18.08 14.32
N SER A 102 -5.38 16.91 14.44
CA SER A 102 -6.27 16.61 15.54
C SER A 102 -5.61 15.58 16.44
N THR A 103 -5.97 15.59 17.72
CA THR A 103 -5.58 14.56 18.70
C THR A 103 -5.99 13.15 18.28
N HIS A 104 -6.88 13.01 17.31
CA HIS A 104 -7.39 11.73 16.80
C HIS A 104 -6.97 11.45 15.35
N SER A 105 -5.86 12.03 14.88
CA SER A 105 -5.35 11.67 13.55
C SER A 105 -5.01 10.18 13.48
N THR A 106 -5.52 9.52 12.45
CA THR A 106 -5.27 8.10 12.21
C THR A 106 -3.80 7.92 11.90
N ARG A 107 -3.15 7.03 12.65
CA ARG A 107 -1.81 6.53 12.35
C ARG A 107 -1.91 5.07 11.95
N VAL A 108 -1.30 4.70 10.84
CA VAL A 108 -1.21 3.31 10.40
C VAL A 108 0.18 2.79 10.77
N VAL A 109 0.27 1.54 11.21
CA VAL A 109 1.56 0.87 11.42
C VAL A 109 1.86 0.02 10.19
N LEU A 110 2.93 0.36 9.48
CA LEU A 110 3.45 -0.43 8.37
C LEU A 110 4.39 -1.49 8.95
N GLN A 111 4.19 -2.74 8.57
CA GLN A 111 4.99 -3.87 9.03
C GLN A 111 5.65 -4.58 7.86
N LYS A 112 6.90 -5.00 8.06
CA LYS A 112 7.66 -5.85 7.15
C LYS A 112 8.57 -6.77 7.96
N GLU A 113 8.76 -7.99 7.50
CA GLU A 113 9.78 -8.87 8.09
C GLU A 113 11.19 -8.27 7.93
N ALA A 114 11.95 -8.33 9.02
CA ALA A 114 13.37 -7.97 9.07
C ALA A 114 14.15 -9.13 9.70
N ALA A 115 15.49 -9.05 9.66
CA ALA A 115 16.34 -10.15 10.13
C ALA A 115 16.15 -10.49 11.62
N GLU A 116 15.81 -9.49 12.44
CA GLU A 116 15.72 -9.60 13.91
C GLU A 116 14.27 -9.44 14.43
N GLY A 117 13.27 -9.68 13.58
CA GLY A 117 11.84 -9.59 13.92
C GLY A 117 11.07 -8.71 12.94
N LEU A 118 9.94 -8.14 13.38
CA LEU A 118 9.13 -7.25 12.55
C LEU A 118 9.62 -5.80 12.61
N LEU A 119 9.93 -5.21 11.46
CA LEU A 119 10.07 -3.76 11.33
C LEU A 119 8.69 -3.11 11.35
N ASN A 120 8.44 -2.26 12.34
CA ASN A 120 7.21 -1.50 12.52
C ASN A 120 7.46 -0.03 12.28
N VAL A 121 6.74 0.59 11.35
CA VAL A 121 6.84 2.02 11.06
C VAL A 121 5.47 2.67 11.25
N ALA A 122 5.33 3.49 12.28
CA ALA A 122 4.08 4.22 12.53
C ALA A 122 4.06 5.51 11.72
N VAL A 123 3.08 5.65 10.83
CA VAL A 123 2.96 6.77 9.91
C VAL A 123 1.58 7.41 9.96
N GLY A 124 1.50 8.71 9.68
CA GLY A 124 0.24 9.40 9.41
C GLY A 124 0.25 9.95 7.99
N PHE A 125 -0.85 9.74 7.25
CA PHE A 125 -1.05 10.31 5.93
C PHE A 125 -2.00 11.51 6.03
N TYR A 126 -1.64 12.61 5.39
CA TYR A 126 -2.42 13.86 5.43
C TYR A 126 -2.64 14.38 4.02
N HIS A 127 -3.88 14.76 3.71
CA HIS A 127 -4.20 15.43 2.47
C HIS A 127 -3.73 16.89 2.51
N ILE A 128 -3.00 17.34 1.48
CA ILE A 128 -2.59 18.74 1.33
C ILE A 128 -3.53 19.42 0.32
N VAL A 129 -3.47 18.98 -0.95
CA VAL A 129 -4.33 19.42 -2.06
C VAL A 129 -4.53 18.26 -3.04
N ASP A 130 -5.33 18.46 -4.08
CA ASP A 130 -5.55 17.48 -5.13
C ASP A 130 -4.23 16.83 -5.60
N ASN A 131 -4.21 15.49 -5.58
CA ASN A 131 -3.06 14.65 -5.94
C ASN A 131 -1.77 14.92 -5.14
N LYS A 132 -1.83 15.63 -4.01
CA LYS A 132 -0.68 15.93 -3.15
C LYS A 132 -0.95 15.59 -1.68
N TYR A 133 -0.11 14.72 -1.14
CA TYR A 133 -0.22 14.20 0.21
C TYR A 133 1.09 14.33 0.98
N GLU A 134 0.96 14.38 2.29
CA GLU A 134 2.06 14.29 3.23
C GLU A 134 2.03 12.93 3.94
N VAL A 135 3.19 12.35 4.18
CA VAL A 135 3.37 11.22 5.09
C VAL A 135 4.36 11.63 6.16
N THR A 136 3.93 11.61 7.41
CA THR A 136 4.84 11.81 8.55
C THR A 136 5.12 10.47 9.22
N VAL A 137 6.39 10.10 9.31
CA VAL A 137 6.88 8.94 10.05
C VAL A 137 7.12 9.36 11.50
N PHE A 138 6.34 8.80 12.43
CA PHE A 138 6.41 9.12 13.86
C PHE A 138 7.44 8.27 14.61
N THR A 139 7.54 6.99 14.25
CA THR A 139 8.51 6.07 14.83
C THR A 139 8.74 4.87 13.90
N ALA A 140 9.91 4.27 14.01
CA ALA A 140 10.27 3.01 13.37
C ALA A 140 10.95 2.11 14.41
N MET A 141 10.64 0.82 14.49
CA MET A 141 11.21 -0.09 15.48
C MET A 141 11.14 -1.54 15.00
N VAL A 142 12.24 -2.28 15.15
CA VAL A 142 12.23 -3.74 14.97
C VAL A 142 11.82 -4.36 16.30
N SER A 143 10.62 -4.93 16.37
CA SER A 143 10.09 -5.60 17.56
C SER A 143 8.81 -6.37 17.24
N ASP A 144 8.76 -7.63 17.66
CA ASP A 144 7.52 -8.43 17.57
C ASP A 144 6.49 -8.03 18.64
N ALA A 145 6.90 -7.27 19.65
CA ALA A 145 6.06 -6.79 20.75
C ALA A 145 5.63 -5.33 20.56
N PHE A 146 5.62 -4.82 19.32
CA PHE A 146 5.23 -3.44 19.05
C PHE A 146 3.77 -3.17 19.45
N ARG A 147 3.57 -2.17 20.31
CA ARG A 147 2.25 -1.87 20.86
C ARG A 147 1.36 -1.18 19.84
N ILE A 148 0.30 -1.86 19.41
CA ILE A 148 -0.78 -1.31 18.61
C ILE A 148 -1.92 -0.84 19.52
N SER A 149 -2.39 0.39 19.33
CA SER A 149 -3.48 0.96 20.13
C SER A 149 -4.85 0.54 19.60
N ASP A 150 -5.87 0.53 20.46
CA ASP A 150 -7.24 0.22 20.06
C ASP A 150 -7.75 1.20 18.99
N GLY A 151 -8.40 0.67 17.96
CA GLY A 151 -8.83 1.41 16.76
C GLY A 151 -7.73 1.66 15.72
N GLN A 152 -6.47 1.34 16.02
CA GLN A 152 -5.35 1.55 15.11
C GLN A 152 -5.29 0.48 14.02
N TYR A 153 -4.94 0.88 12.80
CA TYR A 153 -4.73 -0.02 11.67
C TYR A 153 -3.27 -0.40 11.54
N THR A 154 -3.04 -1.63 11.11
CA THR A 154 -1.71 -2.19 10.82
C THR A 154 -1.75 -2.88 9.48
N ILE A 155 -0.71 -2.72 8.66
CA ILE A 155 -0.59 -3.43 7.40
C ILE A 155 0.73 -4.20 7.36
N LEU A 156 0.64 -5.51 7.20
CA LEU A 156 1.80 -6.37 6.97
C LEU A 156 2.04 -6.47 5.47
N ILE A 157 3.25 -6.12 5.02
CA ILE A 157 3.62 -6.09 3.61
C ILE A 157 4.69 -7.15 3.36
N ASP A 158 4.42 -8.03 2.39
CA ASP A 158 5.34 -9.04 1.89
C ASP A 158 5.40 -8.96 0.36
N GLY A 159 6.38 -8.20 -0.14
CA GLY A 159 6.57 -7.97 -1.56
C GLY A 159 5.34 -7.34 -2.22
N ALA A 160 4.68 -8.11 -3.09
CA ALA A 160 3.47 -7.69 -3.80
C ALA A 160 2.17 -7.99 -3.04
N ASN A 161 2.26 -8.71 -1.91
CA ASN A 161 1.12 -9.07 -1.09
C ASN A 161 1.07 -8.21 0.18
N SER A 162 -0.12 -8.09 0.75
CA SER A 162 -0.28 -7.48 2.07
C SER A 162 -1.49 -8.06 2.79
N ALA A 163 -1.53 -7.87 4.10
CA ALA A 163 -2.69 -8.11 4.95
C ALA A 163 -2.97 -6.86 5.81
N LEU A 164 -4.22 -6.41 5.85
CA LEU A 164 -4.66 -5.29 6.68
C LEU A 164 -5.27 -5.83 7.96
N PHE A 165 -4.88 -5.25 9.09
CA PHE A 165 -5.41 -5.56 10.41
C PHE A 165 -5.93 -4.30 11.09
N LYS A 166 -6.88 -4.48 11.99
CA LYS A 166 -7.34 -3.46 12.92
C LYS A 166 -7.29 -3.99 14.33
N MET A 167 -6.74 -3.21 15.25
CA MET A 167 -6.90 -3.49 16.66
C MET A 167 -8.33 -3.10 17.07
N ASP A 168 -9.14 -4.08 17.42
CA ASP A 168 -10.52 -3.89 17.86
C ASP A 168 -10.77 -4.67 19.16
N ASN A 169 -11.18 -3.95 20.21
CA ASN A 169 -11.36 -4.49 21.55
C ASN A 169 -10.14 -5.28 22.05
N ARG A 170 -8.94 -4.71 21.84
CA ARG A 170 -7.63 -5.31 22.20
C ARG A 170 -7.31 -6.63 21.49
N LYS A 171 -7.98 -6.93 20.38
CA LYS A 171 -7.64 -8.04 19.49
C LYS A 171 -7.25 -7.50 18.13
N LEU A 172 -6.15 -8.02 17.59
CA LEU A 172 -5.76 -7.71 16.22
C LEU A 172 -6.61 -8.60 15.30
N VAL A 173 -7.50 -7.98 14.53
CA VAL A 173 -8.42 -8.65 13.62
C VAL A 173 -8.00 -8.34 12.19
N GLU A 174 -7.81 -9.39 11.39
CA GLU A 174 -7.58 -9.24 9.95
C GLU A 174 -8.84 -8.71 9.28
N MET A 175 -8.66 -7.72 8.42
CA MET A 175 -9.72 -7.12 7.65
C MET A 175 -9.74 -7.75 6.28
N ASP A 176 -10.62 -8.73 6.10
CA ASP A 176 -10.84 -9.33 4.81
C ASP A 176 -11.60 -8.37 3.88
N SER A 177 -11.24 -8.42 2.59
CA SER A 177 -12.04 -7.82 1.51
C SER A 177 -13.30 -8.61 1.18
N ASN A 178 -13.69 -9.57 2.02
CA ASN A 178 -14.86 -10.42 1.76
C ASN A 178 -16.15 -9.60 1.87
N PRO A 179 -16.99 -9.57 0.81
CA PRO A 179 -18.24 -8.83 0.76
C PRO A 179 -19.33 -9.37 1.69
#